data_AF-A0A1F8WUN6-F1
#
_entry.id   AF-A0A1F8WUN6-F1
#
_cell.length_a   1.000
_cell.length_b   1.000
_cell.length_c   1.000
_cell.angle_alpha   90.00
_cell.angle_beta   90.00
_cell.angle_gamma   90.00
#
_symmetry.space_group_name_H-M   'P 1'
#
loop_
_entity.id
_entity.type
_entity.pdbx_description
1 polymer ?
#
loop_
_entity_poly.entity_id
_entity_poly.type
_entity_poly.pdbx_seq_one_letter_code
_entity_poly.pdbx_strand_id
1 'polypeptide(L)'
;MKRKSMQSTIKMTAAGAATLILGAALPAFAAIGPSSSQTPYLNGVAAGVEFTSILTVGDEVKKKHKGNETYRMVGITDGLGAYDNHDGTITVLMNHELRNTLGVPRAHGGIGAFVSNWQIRKSDLKVLKGEDLIQKVMLWDPATESYVDGSGTAFNRFCAAELAPRGAFFNKETGKGFSEGRIFMNGEENDGGRAFAHVAAGRQQGTSYELPKMGKAAWENAVASPFAQDKTIVAGLDDGNLNASKVYFYVGEKMEDGSPVDMAGLTNGMSYEMAMTVTPSSRMRSTRFRTVLPAASRWWPPAAPV
;
A
#
# COMPACT_ATOMS: atom_id res chain seq x y z
N MET A 1 -10.70 19.83 95.92
CA MET A 1 -11.85 19.87 94.98
C MET A 1 -11.32 20.30 93.60
N LYS A 2 -11.32 19.38 92.61
CA LYS A 2 -11.40 19.57 91.13
C LYS A 2 -10.82 20.88 90.53
N ARG A 3 -9.81 20.88 89.64
CA ARG A 3 -9.85 20.39 88.23
C ARG A 3 -8.43 20.41 87.59
N LYS A 4 -8.13 19.38 86.78
CA LYS A 4 -7.03 19.31 85.79
C LYS A 4 -7.36 20.12 84.53
N SER A 5 -6.34 20.62 83.81
CA SER A 5 -6.30 20.89 82.35
C SER A 5 -4.91 21.48 82.00
N MET A 6 -3.88 20.69 81.68
CA MET A 6 -3.56 20.06 80.38
C MET A 6 -3.14 21.07 79.30
N GLN A 7 -1.83 21.38 79.27
CA GLN A 7 -1.16 22.00 78.12
C GLN A 7 -0.83 20.90 77.11
N SER A 8 -1.38 20.98 75.89
CA SER A 8 -1.07 20.05 74.81
C SER A 8 0.12 20.57 74.00
N THR A 9 1.25 19.89 74.11
CA THR A 9 2.38 20.05 73.19
C THR A 9 2.08 19.25 71.92
N ILE A 10 1.78 19.95 70.81
CA ILE A 10 1.64 19.33 69.49
C ILE A 10 3.06 19.00 68.99
N LYS A 11 3.41 17.71 68.96
CA LYS A 11 4.58 17.22 68.23
C LYS A 11 4.18 17.08 66.76
N MET A 12 4.69 17.95 65.89
CA MET A 12 4.70 17.72 64.44
C MET A 12 5.73 16.63 64.13
N THR A 13 5.26 15.41 63.89
CA THR A 13 6.03 14.39 63.17
C THR A 13 5.76 14.57 61.67
N ALA A 14 6.74 15.10 60.94
CA ALA A 14 6.73 15.11 59.49
C ALA A 14 7.03 13.69 58.98
N ALA A 15 6.00 12.95 58.58
CA ALA A 15 6.16 11.72 57.82
C ALA A 15 6.42 12.09 56.35
N GLY A 16 7.67 11.96 55.91
CA GLY A 16 8.02 12.07 54.50
C GLY A 16 7.42 10.90 53.71
N ALA A 17 6.35 11.15 52.98
CA ALA A 17 5.84 10.20 52.00
C ALA A 17 6.76 10.24 50.77
N ALA A 18 7.64 9.25 50.64
CA ALA A 18 8.35 8.99 49.39
C ALA A 18 7.35 8.43 48.38
N THR A 19 6.85 9.29 47.49
CA THR A 19 6.04 8.85 46.35
C THR A 19 6.95 8.10 45.38
N LEU A 20 6.90 6.77 45.38
CA LEU A 20 7.44 5.96 44.29
C LEU A 20 6.64 6.28 43.03
N ILE A 21 7.23 7.06 42.12
CA ILE A 21 6.78 7.10 40.73
C ILE A 21 7.26 5.79 40.10
N LEU A 22 6.41 4.76 40.09
CA LEU A 22 6.60 3.66 39.14
C LEU A 22 6.42 4.27 37.75
N GLY A 23 7.52 4.56 37.07
CA GLY A 23 7.49 4.75 35.63
C GLY A 23 6.93 3.47 35.04
N ALA A 24 5.77 3.53 34.40
CA ALA A 24 5.26 2.42 33.63
C ALA A 24 6.30 2.12 32.55
N ALA A 25 7.07 1.05 32.72
CA ALA A 25 7.92 0.55 31.66
C ALA A 25 6.98 0.25 30.48
N LEU A 26 7.20 0.95 29.36
CA LEU A 26 6.53 0.58 28.12
C LEU A 26 6.87 -0.90 27.86
N PRO A 27 5.89 -1.72 27.46
CA PRO A 27 6.18 -3.11 27.15
C PRO A 27 7.20 -3.14 26.00
N ALA A 28 8.42 -3.56 26.31
CA ALA A 28 9.43 -3.83 25.30
C ALA A 28 9.01 -5.10 24.55
N PHE A 29 8.90 -5.02 23.23
CA PHE A 29 8.67 -6.20 22.42
C PHE A 29 9.94 -7.05 22.40
N ALA A 30 9.78 -8.37 22.33
CA ALA A 30 10.93 -9.23 22.07
C ALA A 30 11.51 -8.92 20.69
N ALA A 31 12.82 -9.14 20.51
CA ALA A 31 13.46 -8.98 19.20
C ALA A 31 12.83 -9.89 18.13
N ILE A 32 12.35 -11.08 18.52
CA ILE A 32 11.61 -11.99 17.64
C ILE A 32 10.15 -11.99 18.08
N GLY A 33 9.26 -11.58 17.17
CA GLY A 33 7.82 -11.63 17.37
C GLY A 33 7.26 -13.05 17.32
N PRO A 34 6.00 -13.27 17.74
CA PRO A 34 5.43 -14.61 17.92
C PRO A 34 5.26 -15.43 16.63
N SER A 35 5.51 -14.82 15.47
CA SER A 35 5.28 -15.41 14.16
C SER A 35 6.52 -15.41 13.27
N SER A 36 7.67 -14.96 13.77
CA SER A 36 8.92 -14.95 13.02
C SER A 36 9.87 -16.05 13.48
N SER A 37 10.58 -16.68 12.53
CA SER A 37 11.66 -17.62 12.83
C SER A 37 13.06 -16.98 12.93
N GLN A 38 13.18 -15.67 12.71
CA GLN A 38 14.48 -14.99 12.62
C GLN A 38 14.58 -13.76 13.53
N THR A 39 15.79 -13.45 13.97
CA THR A 39 16.10 -12.16 14.61
C THR A 39 15.94 -11.00 13.62
N PRO A 40 15.77 -9.75 14.09
CA PRO A 40 15.75 -8.60 13.21
C PRO A 40 17.01 -8.51 12.38
N TYR A 41 16.85 -8.17 11.09
CA TYR A 41 17.99 -7.90 10.21
C TYR A 41 18.54 -6.48 10.36
N LEU A 42 17.86 -5.64 11.15
CA LEU A 42 18.24 -4.26 11.42
C LEU A 42 18.73 -4.11 12.85
N ASN A 43 19.76 -3.27 13.03
CA ASN A 43 20.30 -2.90 14.34
C ASN A 43 19.91 -1.45 14.66
N GLY A 44 19.43 -1.21 15.88
CA GLY A 44 19.18 0.14 16.39
C GLY A 44 20.49 0.89 16.60
N VAL A 45 20.74 1.93 15.80
CA VAL A 45 21.96 2.77 15.93
C VAL A 45 21.75 4.00 16.81
N ALA A 46 20.50 4.33 17.13
CA ALA A 46 20.14 5.44 18.02
C ALA A 46 19.50 4.91 19.30
N ALA A 47 19.71 5.62 20.41
CA ALA A 47 19.15 5.25 21.71
C ALA A 47 17.62 5.18 21.66
N GLY A 48 17.05 4.09 22.18
CA GLY A 48 15.60 3.85 22.20
C GLY A 48 15.00 3.35 20.88
N VAL A 49 15.83 3.10 19.85
CA VAL A 49 15.38 2.44 18.62
C VAL A 49 15.59 0.94 18.75
N GLU A 50 14.50 0.19 18.72
CA GLU A 50 14.48 -1.27 18.78
C GLU A 50 13.75 -1.83 17.56
N PHE A 51 14.12 -3.04 17.15
CA PHE A 51 13.48 -3.74 16.05
C PHE A 51 12.93 -5.08 16.54
N THR A 52 11.74 -5.42 16.04
CA THR A 52 11.10 -6.72 16.26
C THR A 52 10.78 -7.35 14.91
N SER A 53 11.23 -8.58 14.68
CA SER A 53 10.82 -9.36 13.52
C SER A 53 9.38 -9.82 13.68
N ILE A 54 8.50 -9.43 12.76
CA ILE A 54 7.08 -9.83 12.83
C ILE A 54 6.81 -11.13 12.07
N LEU A 55 7.38 -11.25 10.86
CA LEU A 55 7.25 -12.40 9.97
C LEU A 55 8.47 -12.44 9.04
N THR A 56 8.94 -13.63 8.69
CA THR A 56 10.09 -13.83 7.81
C THR A 56 9.76 -14.79 6.66
N VAL A 57 10.45 -14.64 5.53
CA VAL A 57 10.30 -15.52 4.37
C VAL A 57 10.45 -16.98 4.79
N GLY A 58 9.49 -17.81 4.40
CA GLY A 58 9.41 -19.21 4.79
C GLY A 58 8.52 -19.48 6.01
N ASP A 59 8.24 -18.48 6.84
CA ASP A 59 7.32 -18.63 7.97
C ASP A 59 5.90 -18.90 7.47
N GLU A 60 5.19 -19.74 8.21
CA GLU A 60 3.85 -20.17 7.91
C GLU A 60 2.89 -19.78 9.02
N VAL A 61 1.75 -19.21 8.64
CA VAL A 61 0.66 -18.88 9.55
C VAL A 61 -0.63 -19.52 9.07
N LYS A 62 -1.70 -19.40 9.85
CA LYS A 62 -3.00 -19.91 9.43
C LYS A 62 -3.47 -19.23 8.14
N LYS A 63 -3.92 -19.99 7.16
CA LYS A 63 -4.58 -19.44 5.97
C LYS A 63 -5.99 -18.98 6.30
N LYS A 64 -6.38 -17.80 5.83
CA LYS A 64 -7.75 -17.31 6.05
C LYS A 64 -8.78 -18.24 5.39
N HIS A 65 -9.90 -18.45 6.07
CA HIS A 65 -11.07 -19.20 5.58
C HIS A 65 -10.86 -20.68 5.19
N LYS A 66 -9.71 -21.30 5.48
CA LYS A 66 -9.45 -22.71 5.14
C LYS A 66 -8.85 -23.52 6.28
N GLY A 67 -9.70 -23.99 7.19
CA GLY A 67 -9.39 -25.06 8.17
C GLY A 67 -8.00 -24.97 8.81
N ASN A 68 -7.19 -26.01 8.61
CA ASN A 68 -5.81 -26.17 9.09
C ASN A 68 -4.74 -25.90 8.01
N GLU A 69 -5.12 -25.31 6.86
CA GLU A 69 -4.12 -24.92 5.85
C GLU A 69 -3.25 -23.78 6.36
N THR A 70 -1.99 -23.79 5.93
CA THR A 70 -1.04 -22.72 6.18
C THR A 70 -0.92 -21.78 4.99
N TYR A 71 -0.49 -20.55 5.27
CA TYR A 71 -0.15 -19.55 4.28
C TYR A 71 1.26 -19.06 4.59
N ARG A 72 2.15 -19.21 3.61
CA ARG A 72 3.59 -18.98 3.75
C ARG A 72 3.96 -17.56 3.32
N MET A 73 4.81 -16.90 4.09
CA MET A 73 5.46 -15.66 3.64
C MET A 73 6.42 -15.99 2.50
N VAL A 74 6.08 -15.53 1.29
CA VAL A 74 6.91 -15.72 0.10
C VAL A 74 8.00 -14.64 0.08
N GLY A 75 9.13 -14.96 -0.56
CA GLY A 75 10.24 -14.03 -0.70
C GLY A 75 10.00 -12.93 -1.73
N ILE A 76 11.07 -12.15 -1.96
CA ILE A 76 11.10 -11.00 -2.86
C ILE A 76 10.00 -10.00 -2.47
N THR A 77 9.93 -9.70 -1.18
CA THR A 77 8.95 -8.78 -0.60
C THR A 77 9.36 -7.35 -0.86
N ASP A 78 8.40 -6.51 -1.19
CA ASP A 78 8.67 -5.13 -1.60
C ASP A 78 7.64 -4.16 -1.01
N GLY A 79 6.94 -3.37 -1.83
CA GLY A 79 5.99 -2.35 -1.41
C GLY A 79 4.94 -2.83 -0.40
N LEU A 80 4.74 -2.03 0.65
CA LEU A 80 3.84 -2.32 1.75
C LEU A 80 2.73 -1.28 1.88
N GLY A 81 1.61 -1.70 2.45
CA GLY A 81 0.54 -0.80 2.89
C GLY A 81 -0.14 -1.36 4.13
N ALA A 82 -0.47 -0.53 5.12
CA ALA A 82 -1.11 -1.00 6.34
C ALA A 82 -2.30 -0.14 6.76
N TYR A 83 -3.33 -0.78 7.31
CA TYR A 83 -4.47 -0.08 7.89
C TYR A 83 -5.01 -0.74 9.15
N ASP A 84 -5.59 0.09 10.01
CA ASP A 84 -6.29 -0.37 11.21
C ASP A 84 -7.62 -1.03 10.85
N ASN A 85 -7.89 -2.20 11.43
CA ASN A 85 -9.16 -2.92 11.33
C ASN A 85 -10.17 -2.47 12.40
N HIS A 86 -9.74 -1.64 13.37
CA HIS A 86 -10.54 -1.15 14.48
C HIS A 86 -11.06 -2.23 15.44
N ASP A 87 -10.40 -3.39 15.45
CA ASP A 87 -10.76 -4.57 16.26
C ASP A 87 -9.57 -5.09 17.10
N GLY A 88 -8.54 -4.25 17.29
CA GLY A 88 -7.29 -4.64 17.93
C GLY A 88 -6.28 -5.32 16.98
N THR A 89 -6.61 -5.42 15.69
CA THR A 89 -5.68 -5.87 14.64
C THR A 89 -5.40 -4.78 13.60
N ILE A 90 -4.30 -4.94 12.87
CA ILE A 90 -4.02 -4.22 11.62
C ILE A 90 -4.03 -5.22 10.48
N THR A 91 -4.30 -4.72 9.27
CA THR A 91 -3.99 -5.44 8.03
C THR A 91 -2.75 -4.85 7.40
N VAL A 92 -1.83 -5.71 6.96
CA VAL A 92 -0.66 -5.35 6.16
C VAL A 92 -0.79 -6.03 4.80
N LEU A 93 -0.67 -5.24 3.75
CA LEU A 93 -0.60 -5.64 2.36
C LEU A 93 0.84 -5.58 1.91
N MET A 94 1.27 -6.56 1.13
CA MET A 94 2.67 -6.70 0.75
C MET A 94 2.81 -7.22 -0.67
N ASN A 95 3.48 -6.45 -1.51
CA ASN A 95 3.90 -6.88 -2.82
C ASN A 95 4.95 -7.99 -2.72
N HIS A 96 4.89 -8.90 -3.68
CA HIS A 96 5.96 -9.84 -3.97
C HIS A 96 6.42 -9.63 -5.40
N GLU A 97 7.63 -9.14 -5.58
CA GLU A 97 8.22 -8.66 -6.83
C GLU A 97 8.77 -9.84 -7.68
N LEU A 98 8.01 -10.93 -7.73
CA LEU A 98 8.37 -12.12 -8.51
C LEU A 98 8.20 -11.89 -10.00
N ARG A 99 9.08 -12.50 -10.81
CA ARG A 99 8.87 -12.57 -12.26
C ARG A 99 7.65 -13.40 -12.60
N ASN A 100 6.99 -13.09 -13.72
CA ASN A 100 5.79 -13.77 -14.21
C ASN A 100 5.95 -15.25 -14.61
N THR A 101 7.15 -15.82 -14.49
CA THR A 101 7.45 -17.24 -14.72
C THR A 101 7.75 -18.00 -13.43
N LEU A 102 7.68 -17.34 -12.27
CA LEU A 102 8.07 -17.91 -10.99
C LEU A 102 6.86 -18.18 -10.09
N GLY A 103 7.08 -19.03 -9.09
CA GLY A 103 6.10 -19.33 -8.06
C GLY A 103 5.08 -20.39 -8.49
N VAL A 104 3.93 -20.36 -7.82
CA VAL A 104 2.85 -21.33 -7.98
C VAL A 104 1.54 -20.58 -8.26
N PRO A 105 0.50 -21.26 -8.79
CA PRO A 105 -0.80 -20.65 -8.96
C PRO A 105 -1.32 -20.00 -7.67
N ARG A 106 -1.81 -18.77 -7.78
CA ARG A 106 -2.37 -17.95 -6.71
C ARG A 106 -3.89 -17.99 -6.72
N ALA A 107 -4.52 -17.31 -5.77
CA ALA A 107 -5.97 -17.33 -5.63
C ALA A 107 -6.72 -16.85 -6.89
N HIS A 108 -6.13 -15.93 -7.67
CA HIS A 108 -6.66 -15.50 -8.97
C HIS A 108 -6.35 -16.45 -10.15
N GLY A 109 -5.73 -17.60 -9.88
CA GLY A 109 -5.38 -18.64 -10.85
C GLY A 109 -4.06 -18.44 -11.60
N GLY A 110 -3.45 -17.25 -11.55
CA GLY A 110 -2.17 -16.96 -12.23
C GLY A 110 -0.94 -17.21 -11.37
N ILE A 111 0.25 -17.06 -11.96
CA ILE A 111 1.56 -17.17 -11.29
C ILE A 111 2.29 -15.82 -11.22
N GLY A 112 3.50 -15.79 -10.69
CA GLY A 112 4.34 -14.59 -10.64
C GLY A 112 4.06 -13.67 -9.46
N ALA A 113 4.12 -12.37 -9.71
CA ALA A 113 3.89 -11.35 -8.70
C ALA A 113 2.46 -11.43 -8.15
N PHE A 114 2.31 -11.01 -6.90
CA PHE A 114 1.02 -10.99 -6.20
C PHE A 114 1.12 -10.08 -4.97
N VAL A 115 -0.01 -9.84 -4.32
CA VAL A 115 -0.08 -9.10 -3.06
C VAL A 115 -0.59 -10.03 -1.96
N SER A 116 0.16 -10.19 -0.87
CA SER A 116 -0.30 -10.88 0.33
C SER A 116 -1.05 -9.92 1.26
N ASN A 117 -2.01 -10.46 2.04
CA ASN A 117 -2.78 -9.76 3.06
C ASN A 117 -2.60 -10.48 4.40
N TRP A 118 -2.05 -9.78 5.38
CA TRP A 118 -1.72 -10.28 6.72
C TRP A 118 -2.56 -9.56 7.77
N GLN A 119 -3.28 -10.30 8.61
CA GLN A 119 -3.90 -9.72 9.81
C GLN A 119 -2.97 -9.90 11.00
N ILE A 120 -2.57 -8.80 11.64
CA ILE A 120 -1.59 -8.77 12.72
C ILE A 120 -2.25 -8.19 13.97
N ARG A 121 -2.13 -8.88 15.09
CA ARG A 121 -2.65 -8.39 16.38
C ARG A 121 -1.74 -7.30 16.93
N LYS A 122 -2.31 -6.17 17.35
CA LYS A 122 -1.53 -5.01 17.83
C LYS A 122 -0.84 -5.25 19.17
N SER A 123 -1.44 -6.06 20.05
CA SER A 123 -0.97 -6.22 21.42
C SER A 123 0.35 -7.00 21.53
N ASP A 124 0.62 -7.91 20.59
CA ASP A 124 1.78 -8.83 20.64
C ASP A 124 2.47 -9.02 19.28
N LEU A 125 2.02 -8.32 18.24
CA LEU A 125 2.50 -8.45 16.85
C LEU A 125 2.32 -9.85 16.25
N LYS A 126 1.49 -10.71 16.84
CA LYS A 126 1.21 -12.04 16.27
C LYS A 126 0.49 -11.91 14.94
N VAL A 127 1.03 -12.54 13.91
CA VAL A 127 0.34 -12.70 12.62
C VAL A 127 -0.71 -13.79 12.77
N LEU A 128 -1.98 -13.40 12.70
CA LEU A 128 -3.12 -14.28 12.97
C LEU A 128 -3.50 -15.13 11.77
N LYS A 129 -3.45 -14.51 10.58
CA LYS A 129 -3.79 -15.16 9.31
C LYS A 129 -3.16 -14.45 8.13
N GLY A 130 -2.96 -15.20 7.05
CA GLY A 130 -2.53 -14.71 5.75
C GLY A 130 -3.44 -15.20 4.63
N GLU A 131 -3.54 -14.43 3.55
CA GLU A 131 -4.19 -14.80 2.29
C GLU A 131 -3.64 -13.97 1.11
N ASP A 132 -4.00 -14.34 -0.11
CA ASP A 132 -3.79 -13.48 -1.27
C ASP A 132 -4.79 -12.33 -1.21
N LEU A 133 -4.35 -11.09 -1.42
CA LEU A 133 -5.29 -9.99 -1.65
C LEU A 133 -6.00 -10.19 -2.99
N ILE A 134 -5.26 -10.58 -4.03
CA ILE A 134 -5.78 -10.70 -5.40
C ILE A 134 -6.56 -12.01 -5.53
N GLN A 135 -7.89 -11.89 -5.58
CA GLN A 135 -8.83 -13.00 -5.76
C GLN A 135 -9.45 -12.99 -7.15
N LYS A 136 -9.74 -11.80 -7.67
CA LYS A 136 -10.32 -11.57 -9.01
C LYS A 136 -9.50 -10.53 -9.76
N VAL A 137 -9.36 -10.73 -11.07
CA VAL A 137 -8.63 -9.80 -11.95
C VAL A 137 -9.57 -9.30 -13.03
N MET A 138 -9.58 -7.99 -13.23
CA MET A 138 -10.32 -7.31 -14.28
C MET A 138 -9.29 -6.59 -15.18
N LEU A 139 -9.08 -7.12 -16.39
CA LEU A 139 -8.19 -6.52 -17.38
C LEU A 139 -8.98 -5.66 -18.35
N TRP A 140 -8.34 -4.64 -18.92
CA TRP A 140 -8.99 -3.75 -19.88
C TRP A 140 -8.88 -4.33 -21.29
N ASP A 141 -10.01 -4.54 -21.94
CA ASP A 141 -10.07 -4.85 -23.36
C ASP A 141 -10.31 -3.56 -24.17
N PRO A 142 -9.31 -3.08 -24.93
CA PRO A 142 -9.44 -1.86 -25.73
C PRO A 142 -10.36 -2.03 -26.95
N ALA A 143 -10.66 -3.26 -27.38
CA ALA A 143 -11.55 -3.49 -28.52
C ALA A 143 -13.02 -3.31 -28.15
N THR A 144 -13.38 -3.73 -26.93
CA THR A 144 -14.75 -3.60 -26.39
C THR A 144 -14.90 -2.41 -25.44
N GLU A 145 -13.81 -1.69 -25.15
CA GLU A 145 -13.75 -0.61 -24.16
C GLU A 145 -14.37 -1.02 -22.82
N SER A 146 -14.03 -2.22 -22.34
CA SER A 146 -14.63 -2.79 -21.14
C SER A 146 -13.66 -3.63 -20.33
N TYR A 147 -13.99 -3.85 -19.06
CA TYR A 147 -13.27 -4.77 -18.20
C TYR A 147 -13.73 -6.21 -18.43
N VAL A 148 -12.79 -7.10 -18.71
CA VAL A 148 -13.01 -8.55 -18.88
C VAL A 148 -12.33 -9.35 -17.78
N ASP A 149 -12.78 -10.58 -17.56
CA ASP A 149 -12.13 -11.48 -16.59
C ASP A 149 -10.70 -11.79 -17.05
N GLY A 150 -9.76 -11.51 -16.15
CA GLY A 150 -8.32 -11.72 -16.34
C GLY A 150 -7.76 -12.83 -15.45
N SER A 151 -8.63 -13.68 -14.88
CA SER A 151 -8.20 -14.81 -14.07
C SER A 151 -7.15 -15.67 -14.81
N GLY A 152 -6.12 -16.11 -14.10
CA GLY A 152 -4.96 -16.78 -14.70
C GLY A 152 -3.85 -15.85 -15.17
N THR A 153 -4.03 -14.53 -15.15
CA THR A 153 -2.97 -13.58 -15.52
C THR A 153 -1.71 -13.79 -14.69
N ALA A 154 -0.58 -13.99 -15.36
CA ALA A 154 0.72 -13.96 -14.72
C ALA A 154 1.16 -12.50 -14.55
N PHE A 155 1.34 -12.05 -13.31
CA PHE A 155 1.82 -10.70 -13.01
C PHE A 155 3.33 -10.69 -12.90
N ASN A 156 3.94 -9.56 -13.24
CA ASN A 156 5.38 -9.41 -13.24
C ASN A 156 5.84 -8.30 -12.29
N ARG A 157 6.75 -8.62 -11.37
CA ARG A 157 7.54 -7.64 -10.60
C ARG A 157 6.71 -6.48 -10.01
N PHE A 158 5.74 -6.77 -9.14
CA PHE A 158 5.15 -5.72 -8.33
C PHE A 158 6.20 -5.21 -7.34
N CYS A 159 6.80 -4.06 -7.62
CA CYS A 159 7.88 -3.46 -6.84
C CYS A 159 7.33 -2.69 -5.64
N ALA A 160 7.42 -1.35 -5.62
CA ALA A 160 6.84 -0.56 -4.54
C ALA A 160 5.31 -0.49 -4.62
N ALA A 161 4.70 0.20 -3.66
CA ALA A 161 3.26 0.34 -3.59
C ALA A 161 2.83 1.57 -2.79
N GLU A 162 1.54 1.88 -2.90
CA GLU A 162 0.87 2.82 -2.02
C GLU A 162 -0.48 2.27 -1.56
N LEU A 163 -0.71 2.27 -0.24
CA LEU A 163 -2.07 2.28 0.32
C LEU A 163 -2.47 3.73 0.58
N ALA A 164 -3.12 4.36 -0.40
CA ALA A 164 -3.43 5.77 -0.32
C ALA A 164 -4.34 6.09 0.90
N PRO A 165 -4.16 7.25 1.55
CA PRO A 165 -5.12 7.76 2.52
C PRO A 165 -6.53 7.88 1.91
N ARG A 166 -7.58 7.76 2.74
CA ARG A 166 -8.98 7.78 2.24
C ARG A 166 -9.31 9.03 1.41
N GLY A 167 -8.73 10.18 1.74
CA GLY A 167 -8.92 11.44 1.01
C GLY A 167 -8.50 11.38 -0.46
N ALA A 168 -7.58 10.49 -0.82
CA ALA A 168 -7.12 10.36 -2.21
C ALA A 168 -8.23 9.91 -3.15
N PHE A 169 -9.08 8.99 -2.70
CA PHE A 169 -10.14 8.38 -3.53
C PHE A 169 -11.55 8.71 -3.08
N PHE A 170 -11.72 9.48 -2.01
CA PHE A 170 -13.03 9.96 -1.55
C PHE A 170 -12.97 11.42 -1.11
N ASN A 171 -13.85 12.23 -1.70
CA ASN A 171 -14.10 13.59 -1.28
C ASN A 171 -15.31 13.64 -0.34
N LYS A 172 -15.07 13.76 0.96
CA LYS A 172 -16.13 13.87 1.97
C LYS A 172 -16.99 15.13 1.86
N GLU A 173 -16.49 16.19 1.21
CA GLU A 173 -17.20 17.47 1.11
C GLU A 173 -18.28 17.43 0.03
N THR A 174 -18.01 16.74 -1.08
CA THR A 174 -18.96 16.58 -2.19
C THR A 174 -19.69 15.24 -2.17
N GLY A 175 -19.19 14.26 -1.41
CA GLY A 175 -19.71 12.89 -1.39
C GLY A 175 -19.24 12.02 -2.55
N LYS A 176 -18.44 12.57 -3.50
CA LYS A 176 -17.92 11.81 -4.64
C LYS A 176 -16.74 10.92 -4.24
N GLY A 177 -16.64 9.77 -4.88
CA GLY A 177 -15.51 8.86 -4.71
C GLY A 177 -15.79 7.62 -3.87
N PHE A 178 -14.79 6.73 -3.80
CA PHE A 178 -14.90 5.43 -3.16
C PHE A 178 -14.82 5.54 -1.63
N SER A 179 -15.96 5.82 -1.01
CA SER A 179 -16.07 6.04 0.44
C SER A 179 -16.01 4.76 1.28
N GLU A 180 -16.40 3.62 0.70
CA GLU A 180 -16.65 2.37 1.43
C GLU A 180 -15.38 1.60 1.83
N GLY A 181 -14.22 1.99 1.30
CA GLY A 181 -13.08 1.09 1.28
C GLY A 181 -11.71 1.73 1.16
N ARG A 182 -10.76 0.92 0.69
CA ARG A 182 -9.36 1.29 0.47
C ARG A 182 -8.87 0.70 -0.84
N ILE A 183 -8.00 1.43 -1.52
CA ILE A 183 -7.34 1.00 -2.75
C ILE A 183 -5.85 0.98 -2.50
N PHE A 184 -5.23 -0.15 -2.82
CA PHE A 184 -3.78 -0.35 -2.81
C PHE A 184 -3.30 -0.36 -4.25
N MET A 185 -2.36 0.52 -4.58
CA MET A 185 -1.85 0.72 -5.94
C MET A 185 -0.42 0.25 -6.06
N ASN A 186 -0.10 -0.34 -7.20
CA ASN A 186 1.25 -0.69 -7.64
C ASN A 186 1.26 -0.78 -9.18
N GLY A 187 2.37 -1.24 -9.74
CA GLY A 187 2.43 -1.66 -11.13
C GLY A 187 3.54 -2.67 -11.37
N GLU A 188 3.55 -3.22 -12.59
CA GLU A 188 4.59 -4.13 -13.02
C GLU A 188 5.85 -3.36 -13.40
N GLU A 189 6.95 -3.63 -12.70
CA GLU A 189 8.25 -2.99 -12.91
C GLU A 189 9.01 -3.69 -14.06
N ASN A 190 8.45 -3.58 -15.26
CA ASN A 190 9.10 -3.99 -16.51
C ASN A 190 8.73 -3.05 -17.64
N ASP A 191 9.53 -3.04 -18.70
CA ASP A 191 9.18 -2.29 -19.91
C ASP A 191 7.81 -2.74 -20.44
N GLY A 192 6.91 -1.78 -20.68
CA GLY A 192 5.52 -2.05 -21.04
C GLY A 192 4.62 -2.53 -19.89
N GLY A 193 5.04 -2.39 -18.62
CA GLY A 193 4.32 -2.84 -17.43
C GLY A 193 2.96 -2.17 -17.22
N ARG A 194 2.03 -2.89 -16.60
CA ARG A 194 0.68 -2.42 -16.27
C ARG A 194 0.63 -1.79 -14.89
N ALA A 195 -0.16 -0.73 -14.74
CA ALA A 195 -0.55 -0.22 -13.43
C ALA A 195 -1.83 -0.92 -12.93
N PHE A 196 -1.92 -1.15 -11.63
CA PHE A 196 -3.08 -1.82 -11.02
C PHE A 196 -3.60 -1.07 -9.79
N ALA A 197 -4.91 -1.16 -9.60
CA ALA A 197 -5.58 -0.83 -8.36
C ALA A 197 -6.19 -2.11 -7.76
N HIS A 198 -5.76 -2.45 -6.55
CA HIS A 198 -6.27 -3.57 -5.78
C HIS A 198 -7.25 -3.06 -4.72
N VAL A 199 -8.49 -3.54 -4.75
CA VAL A 199 -9.50 -3.16 -3.75
C VAL A 199 -9.18 -3.89 -2.44
N ALA A 200 -8.52 -3.17 -1.52
CA ALA A 200 -8.02 -3.70 -0.26
C ALA A 200 -9.11 -3.92 0.78
N ALA A 201 -10.15 -3.09 0.77
CA ALA A 201 -11.29 -3.14 1.67
C ALA A 201 -12.53 -2.52 1.01
N GLY A 202 -13.73 -2.83 1.53
CA GLY A 202 -15.01 -2.34 1.02
C GLY A 202 -15.67 -3.33 0.05
N ARG A 203 -16.70 -2.87 -0.69
CA ARG A 203 -17.32 -3.69 -1.74
C ARG A 203 -16.28 -4.12 -2.77
N GLN A 204 -16.42 -5.34 -3.28
CA GLN A 204 -15.49 -5.94 -4.26
C GLN A 204 -14.04 -6.10 -3.75
N GLN A 205 -13.83 -6.14 -2.42
CA GLN A 205 -12.54 -6.50 -1.83
C GLN A 205 -11.93 -7.73 -2.51
N GLY A 206 -10.64 -7.61 -2.83
CA GLY A 206 -9.84 -8.63 -3.51
C GLY A 206 -9.98 -8.64 -5.04
N THR A 207 -10.72 -7.70 -5.61
CA THR A 207 -10.71 -7.45 -7.05
C THR A 207 -9.57 -6.50 -7.41
N SER A 208 -8.82 -6.84 -8.46
CA SER A 208 -7.73 -6.04 -9.00
C SER A 208 -8.06 -5.58 -10.40
N TYR A 209 -7.93 -4.28 -10.65
CA TYR A 209 -8.25 -3.64 -11.92
C TYR A 209 -6.98 -3.15 -12.59
N GLU A 210 -6.77 -3.51 -13.86
CA GLU A 210 -5.80 -2.82 -14.70
C GLU A 210 -6.22 -1.35 -14.88
N LEU A 211 -5.26 -0.43 -14.83
CA LEU A 211 -5.49 1.00 -15.04
C LEU A 211 -4.89 1.45 -16.39
N PRO A 212 -5.57 1.20 -17.52
CA PRO A 212 -5.00 1.43 -18.86
C PRO A 212 -4.68 2.91 -19.12
N LYS A 213 -5.42 3.83 -18.50
CA LYS A 213 -5.23 5.28 -18.66
C LYS A 213 -4.01 5.83 -17.94
N MET A 214 -3.42 5.07 -17.01
CA MET A 214 -2.10 5.39 -16.42
C MET A 214 -0.98 5.22 -17.45
N GLY A 215 -1.21 4.45 -18.52
CA GLY A 215 -0.21 4.11 -19.52
C GLY A 215 0.57 2.84 -19.17
N LYS A 216 1.66 2.62 -19.88
CA LYS A 216 2.57 1.49 -19.66
C LYS A 216 3.97 2.04 -19.38
N ALA A 217 4.64 1.52 -18.36
CA ALA A 217 5.98 1.91 -17.94
C ALA A 217 6.55 0.82 -17.03
N ALA A 218 7.83 0.91 -16.66
CA ALA A 218 8.38 0.08 -15.58
C ALA A 218 7.99 0.72 -14.24
N TRP A 219 6.77 0.42 -13.78
CA TRP A 219 6.18 1.12 -12.65
C TRP A 219 6.86 0.75 -11.33
N GLU A 220 7.65 1.69 -10.80
CA GLU A 220 8.18 1.63 -9.43
C GLU A 220 7.04 1.82 -8.43
N ASN A 221 6.32 2.94 -8.55
CA ASN A 221 5.18 3.24 -7.68
C ASN A 221 4.14 4.13 -8.38
N ALA A 222 2.92 4.11 -7.85
CA ALA A 222 1.82 5.00 -8.22
C ALA A 222 1.24 5.63 -6.95
N VAL A 223 1.55 6.91 -6.74
CA VAL A 223 1.28 7.64 -5.49
C VAL A 223 0.19 8.68 -5.69
N ALA A 224 -0.97 8.48 -5.08
CA ALA A 224 -2.12 9.34 -5.17
C ALA A 224 -2.01 10.57 -4.25
N SER A 225 -2.50 11.71 -4.73
CA SER A 225 -2.61 12.91 -3.92
C SER A 225 -3.53 12.65 -2.72
N PRO A 226 -3.09 12.89 -1.48
CA PRO A 226 -3.85 12.51 -0.29
C PRO A 226 -5.02 13.47 0.02
N PHE A 227 -5.13 14.57 -0.71
CA PHE A 227 -6.11 15.63 -0.45
C PHE A 227 -7.50 15.25 -0.94
N ALA A 228 -8.48 15.39 -0.06
CA ALA A 228 -9.90 15.26 -0.41
C ALA A 228 -10.30 16.37 -1.40
N GLN A 229 -10.57 15.98 -2.63
CA GLN A 229 -10.99 16.84 -3.73
C GLN A 229 -11.65 15.99 -4.82
N ASP A 230 -12.45 16.60 -5.70
CA ASP A 230 -13.14 15.88 -6.78
C ASP A 230 -12.15 15.32 -7.83
N LYS A 231 -10.98 15.94 -7.99
CA LYS A 231 -9.93 15.40 -8.85
C LYS A 231 -9.20 14.24 -8.20
N THR A 232 -8.88 13.23 -8.99
CA THR A 232 -7.96 12.17 -8.60
C THR A 232 -6.65 12.40 -9.32
N ILE A 233 -5.60 12.63 -8.55
CA ILE A 233 -4.26 12.92 -9.09
C ILE A 233 -3.34 11.81 -8.60
N VAL A 234 -2.64 11.13 -9.51
CA VAL A 234 -1.69 10.07 -9.17
C VAL A 234 -0.35 10.34 -9.85
N ALA A 235 0.72 10.44 -9.06
CA ALA A 235 2.08 10.50 -9.55
C ALA A 235 2.60 9.07 -9.82
N GLY A 236 2.91 8.77 -11.08
CA GLY A 236 3.54 7.51 -11.48
C GLY A 236 5.05 7.67 -11.63
N LEU A 237 5.82 6.73 -11.08
CA LEU A 237 7.27 6.71 -11.13
C LEU A 237 7.70 5.54 -12.04
N ASP A 238 8.38 5.85 -13.13
CA ASP A 238 8.93 4.87 -14.07
C ASP A 238 10.40 4.62 -13.76
N ASP A 239 10.75 3.43 -13.28
CA ASP A 239 12.12 2.97 -13.07
C ASP A 239 12.63 2.14 -14.26
N GLY A 240 12.34 2.65 -15.46
CA GLY A 240 12.90 2.15 -16.70
C GLY A 240 14.37 2.54 -16.89
N ASN A 241 14.81 2.54 -18.15
CA ASN A 241 16.19 2.91 -18.47
C ASN A 241 16.48 4.38 -18.11
N LEU A 242 17.68 4.67 -17.56
CA LEU A 242 18.13 5.99 -17.10
C LEU A 242 17.77 7.20 -18.01
N ASN A 243 17.78 7.03 -19.34
CA ASN A 243 17.49 8.10 -20.31
C ASN A 243 16.06 8.03 -20.90
N ALA A 244 15.30 7.00 -20.55
CA ALA A 244 13.93 6.75 -21.00
C ALA A 244 12.90 6.93 -19.87
N SER A 245 13.29 6.77 -18.60
CA SER A 245 12.44 6.94 -17.43
C SER A 245 11.77 8.31 -17.35
N LYS A 246 10.55 8.34 -16.83
CA LYS A 246 9.72 9.55 -16.70
C LYS A 246 9.00 9.60 -15.35
N VAL A 247 8.57 10.81 -15.00
CA VAL A 247 7.57 11.00 -13.95
C VAL A 247 6.24 11.30 -14.64
N TYR A 248 5.24 10.48 -14.36
CA TYR A 248 3.90 10.59 -14.89
C TYR A 248 2.95 11.23 -13.86
N PHE A 249 1.95 11.94 -14.34
CA PHE A 249 0.83 12.41 -13.53
C PHE A 249 -0.45 12.04 -14.23
N TYR A 250 -1.24 11.18 -13.61
CA TYR A 250 -2.61 10.92 -14.02
C TYR A 250 -3.55 11.92 -13.34
N VAL A 251 -4.51 12.47 -14.09
CA VAL A 251 -5.56 13.34 -13.57
C VAL A 251 -6.91 12.86 -14.07
N GLY A 252 -7.72 12.33 -13.16
CA GLY A 252 -9.11 11.94 -13.38
C GLY A 252 -10.09 12.68 -12.47
N GLU A 253 -11.34 12.24 -12.46
CA GLU A 253 -12.42 12.86 -11.69
C GLU A 253 -13.23 11.79 -10.95
N LYS A 254 -13.43 11.98 -9.64
CA LYS A 254 -14.21 11.06 -8.82
C LYS A 254 -15.66 11.04 -9.27
N MET A 255 -16.25 9.86 -9.25
CA MET A 255 -17.63 9.61 -9.67
C MET A 255 -18.50 9.25 -8.47
N GLU A 256 -19.83 9.36 -8.65
CA GLU A 256 -20.82 8.99 -7.63
C GLU A 256 -21.22 7.51 -7.69
N ASP A 257 -20.94 6.84 -8.82
CA ASP A 257 -21.33 5.46 -9.09
C ASP A 257 -20.25 4.68 -9.87
N GLY A 258 -20.54 3.40 -10.16
CA GLY A 258 -19.64 2.50 -10.89
C GLY A 258 -18.84 1.53 -10.01
N SER A 259 -17.78 0.95 -10.55
CA SER A 259 -16.84 0.13 -9.79
C SER A 259 -16.04 0.97 -8.78
N PRO A 260 -15.31 0.37 -7.83
CA PRO A 260 -14.45 1.12 -6.92
C PRO A 260 -13.44 2.02 -7.64
N VAL A 261 -12.89 1.59 -8.78
CA VAL A 261 -11.93 2.38 -9.58
C VAL A 261 -12.61 3.48 -10.41
N ASP A 262 -13.86 3.30 -10.82
CA ASP A 262 -14.65 4.36 -11.48
C ASP A 262 -14.98 5.47 -10.48
N MET A 263 -15.53 5.10 -9.32
CA MET A 263 -15.80 6.06 -8.24
C MET A 263 -14.52 6.79 -7.84
N ALA A 264 -13.40 6.07 -7.67
CA ALA A 264 -12.11 6.66 -7.35
C ALA A 264 -11.55 7.58 -8.46
N GLY A 265 -12.17 7.67 -9.63
CA GLY A 265 -11.74 8.52 -10.73
C GLY A 265 -10.48 8.02 -11.43
N LEU A 266 -10.22 6.71 -11.39
CA LEU A 266 -9.01 6.07 -11.94
C LEU A 266 -9.19 5.56 -13.38
N THR A 267 -10.39 5.70 -13.96
CA THR A 267 -10.73 5.16 -15.28
C THR A 267 -11.05 6.24 -16.33
N ASN A 268 -11.31 7.48 -15.91
CA ASN A 268 -11.84 8.56 -16.75
C ASN A 268 -10.87 9.72 -17.02
N GLY A 269 -9.62 9.59 -16.61
CA GLY A 269 -8.61 10.65 -16.68
C GLY A 269 -7.63 10.56 -17.83
N MET A 270 -6.64 11.45 -17.78
CA MET A 270 -5.51 11.52 -18.72
C MET A 270 -4.19 11.47 -17.96
N SER A 271 -3.18 10.85 -18.58
CA SER A 271 -1.81 10.84 -18.08
C SER A 271 -0.93 11.87 -18.77
N TYR A 272 -0.03 12.47 -18.00
CA TYR A 272 0.90 13.50 -18.43
C TYR A 272 2.31 13.13 -18.03
N GLU A 273 3.28 13.40 -18.89
CA GLU A 273 4.71 13.30 -18.56
C GLU A 273 5.21 14.66 -18.06
N MET A 274 6.02 14.62 -17.00
CA MET A 274 6.76 15.78 -16.53
C MET A 274 7.92 16.08 -17.48
N ALA A 275 7.86 17.23 -18.15
CA ALA A 275 8.96 17.78 -18.92
C ALA A 275 9.71 18.81 -18.08
N MET A 276 11.02 18.59 -17.89
CA MET A 276 11.93 19.53 -17.25
C MET A 276 12.76 20.26 -18.30
N THR A 277 12.81 21.59 -18.22
CA THR A 277 13.76 22.39 -19.00
C THR A 277 14.89 22.84 -18.09
N VAL A 278 16.09 22.33 -18.31
CA VAL A 278 17.30 22.76 -17.60
C VAL A 278 17.91 23.94 -18.36
N THR A 279 18.27 25.01 -17.65
CA THR A 279 19.08 26.11 -18.21
C THR A 279 20.49 26.06 -17.61
N PRO A 280 21.53 26.62 -18.27
CA PRO A 280 22.93 26.45 -17.87
C PRO A 280 23.30 26.99 -16.48
N SER A 281 22.46 27.83 -15.88
CA SER A 281 22.52 28.11 -14.44
C SER A 281 21.59 27.12 -13.73
N SER A 282 22.12 26.31 -12.83
CA SER A 282 21.49 25.20 -12.07
C SER A 282 20.22 25.53 -11.23
N ARG A 283 19.32 26.37 -11.73
CA ARG A 283 18.01 26.67 -11.14
C ARG A 283 16.90 26.22 -12.09
N MET A 284 16.00 25.40 -11.56
CA MET A 284 14.78 24.98 -12.24
C MET A 284 13.90 26.20 -12.51
N ARG A 285 13.56 26.49 -13.78
CA ARG A 285 12.82 27.71 -14.16
C ARG A 285 11.32 27.45 -14.40
N SER A 286 10.94 26.26 -14.85
CA SER A 286 9.54 25.86 -15.02
C SER A 286 9.38 24.35 -15.25
N THR A 287 8.31 23.76 -14.70
CA THR A 287 7.85 22.40 -15.01
C THR A 287 6.69 22.49 -16.01
N ARG A 288 6.70 21.70 -17.09
CA ARG A 288 5.55 21.58 -18.02
C ARG A 288 5.07 20.14 -18.08
N PHE A 289 3.78 19.94 -18.28
CA PHE A 289 3.16 18.62 -18.46
C PHE A 289 2.84 18.40 -19.94
N ARG A 290 3.23 17.26 -20.51
CA ARG A 290 2.87 16.86 -21.89
C ARG A 290 1.91 15.67 -21.82
N THR A 291 0.79 15.73 -22.53
CA THR A 291 -0.18 14.62 -22.58
C THR A 291 0.46 13.35 -23.16
N VAL A 292 0.31 12.23 -22.46
CA VAL A 292 0.61 10.91 -22.99
C VAL A 292 -0.58 10.48 -23.82
N LEU A 293 -0.40 10.39 -25.13
CA LEU A 293 -1.43 9.81 -25.99
C LEU A 293 -1.47 8.30 -25.71
N PRO A 294 -2.65 7.70 -25.45
CA PRO A 294 -2.76 6.26 -25.30
C PRO A 294 -2.19 5.59 -26.55
N ALA A 295 -1.36 4.57 -26.36
CA ALA A 295 -0.76 3.80 -27.45
C ALA A 295 -1.83 2.96 -28.16
N ALA A 296 -2.62 3.61 -29.01
CA ALA A 296 -3.37 2.99 -30.08
C ALA A 296 -2.84 3.59 -31.39
N SER A 297 -2.36 2.73 -32.30
CA SER A 297 -1.95 3.01 -33.71
C SER A 297 -0.46 3.11 -34.10
N ARG A 298 0.48 2.45 -33.40
CA ARG A 298 1.83 2.18 -33.98
C ARG A 298 2.09 0.70 -34.25
N TRP A 299 1.23 0.10 -35.07
CA TRP A 299 1.53 -1.12 -35.82
C TRP A 299 0.94 -1.01 -37.23
N TRP A 300 1.66 -0.35 -38.12
CA TRP A 300 1.58 -0.61 -39.56
C TRP A 300 2.99 -0.36 -40.13
N PRO A 301 3.67 -1.36 -40.73
CA PRO A 301 4.88 -1.08 -41.48
C PRO A 301 4.51 -0.20 -42.69
N PRO A 302 5.32 0.81 -43.05
CA PRO A 302 5.01 1.65 -44.20
C PRO A 302 4.88 0.76 -45.45
N ALA A 303 3.76 0.90 -46.17
CA ALA A 303 3.61 0.34 -47.50
C ALA A 303 4.76 0.87 -48.38
N ALA A 304 5.50 -0.04 -49.00
CA ALA A 304 6.53 0.32 -49.98
C ALA A 304 5.87 1.03 -51.18
N PRO A 305 6.52 2.04 -51.78
CA PRO A 305 5.97 2.70 -52.94
C PRO A 305 6.14 1.84 -54.20
N VAL A 306 4.98 1.57 -54.82
CA VAL A 306 4.69 1.00 -56.16
C VAL A 306 5.22 -0.39 -56.47
#